data_AF-A0A7S2UC13-F1
#
_entry.id   AF-A0A7S2UC13-F1
#
_cell.length_a   1.000
_cell.length_b   1.000
_cell.length_c   1.000
_cell.angle_alpha   90.00
_cell.angle_beta   90.00
_cell.angle_gamma   90.00
#
_symmetry.space_group_name_H-M   'P 1'
#
loop_
_entity.id
_entity.type
_entity.pdbx_description
1 polymer ?
#
loop_
_entity_poly.entity_id
_entity_poly.type
_entity_poly.pdbx_seq_one_letter_code
_entity_poly.pdbx_strand_id
1 'polypeptide(L)'
;QGLEATVYADLIQSWEDYCRLPEKRICFDGERTGGILQTVRVMLQQGDTELFNRERVNEILQTTRDLLQQNEKDLFHIISHGNESVKYRLSQISGKLAMVTQLDFISMAWDNHRMTAFNPFLDSKTRMDTRLKIVEWMMLCVLEDKLIRILSFGNLNEHALIGEFDCVREWNPFEHPKWLAFEAEQQIQIRPYQYSIVKQLLDKPGSCAQLNMGLGKTRVMLPMLILELSQSKESTVRITALSAIIHEAMEHMRSVLVASVQNVRVFSLPFNRDNPLDEQHAAVLTEELARCRDHLGCLIVTPQHRNSLLLKQYDGGVFVHGLECRFSDVVDETDAILDHDFQLVYAIGQQAPLPDGPCRWGMIEAFLQIIASGVGKKAVDKILRDPLFVHRESSRFVTFPKLRLLAPFKKFEAVVGPALCRRLIANPPYKLRWMKEVHSDDRDRLVFMLSQRKYPDVISIIQSDPLLCQFEGDILAARGCIAHGTLFHGLYRRYRVHYGIDNTRGRKMAVPYAASDTPKARAEYSHPDMAIIYSCLSYYQE
;
A
#
# COMPACT_ATOMS: atom_id res chain seq x y z
N GLN A 1 13.58 27.18 39.10
CA GLN A 1 12.23 27.74 39.35
C GLN A 1 11.97 28.95 38.43
N GLY A 2 12.04 28.80 37.10
CA GLY A 2 11.85 29.98 36.23
C GLY A 2 11.60 29.74 34.76
N LEU A 3 11.28 28.50 34.34
CA LEU A 3 10.95 28.19 32.95
C LEU A 3 9.69 27.31 32.78
N GLU A 4 9.16 26.73 33.86
CA GLU A 4 7.89 25.97 33.83
C GLU A 4 6.65 26.88 34.00
N ALA A 5 6.81 28.08 34.55
CA ALA A 5 5.69 29.00 34.79
C ALA A 5 5.23 29.75 33.53
N THR A 6 6.09 29.90 32.52
CA THR A 6 5.78 30.72 31.33
C THR A 6 5.15 29.90 30.20
N VAL A 7 5.48 28.61 30.09
CA VAL A 7 4.86 27.68 29.11
C VAL A 7 3.45 27.23 29.56
N TYR A 8 3.22 27.17 30.87
CA TYR A 8 1.90 26.90 31.45
C TYR A 8 0.94 28.10 31.28
N ALA A 9 1.45 29.33 31.27
CA ALA A 9 0.65 30.53 31.09
C ALA A 9 0.12 30.67 29.65
N ASP A 10 0.95 30.40 28.62
CA ASP A 10 0.51 30.48 27.21
C ASP A 10 -0.49 29.38 26.82
N LEU A 11 -0.36 28.17 27.40
CA LEU A 11 -1.32 27.07 27.22
C LEU A 11 -2.66 27.34 27.90
N ILE A 12 -2.65 27.98 29.07
CA ILE A 12 -3.88 28.40 29.76
C ILE A 12 -4.51 29.61 29.05
N GLN A 13 -3.72 30.55 28.51
CA GLN A 13 -4.25 31.70 27.78
C GLN A 13 -4.95 31.28 26.47
N SER A 14 -4.37 30.31 25.73
CA SER A 14 -5.01 29.75 24.52
C SER A 14 -6.24 28.89 24.83
N TRP A 15 -6.30 28.29 26.02
CA TRP A 15 -7.46 27.55 26.53
C TRP A 15 -8.56 28.49 27.04
N GLU A 16 -8.18 29.58 27.70
CA GLU A 16 -9.09 30.66 28.14
C GLU A 16 -9.66 31.44 26.95
N ASP A 17 -8.90 31.66 25.88
CA ASP A 17 -9.40 32.28 24.65
C ASP A 17 -10.37 31.36 23.89
N TYR A 18 -10.20 30.04 23.96
CA TYR A 18 -11.19 29.06 23.50
C TYR A 18 -12.46 29.04 24.40
N CYS A 19 -12.30 29.21 25.72
CA CYS A 19 -13.40 29.32 26.68
C CYS A 19 -14.13 30.67 26.66
N ARG A 20 -13.58 31.70 26.01
CA ARG A 20 -14.16 33.05 25.85
C ARG A 20 -15.16 33.18 24.71
N LEU A 21 -15.44 32.13 23.94
CA LEU A 21 -16.58 32.10 23.02
C LEU A 21 -17.89 32.04 23.86
N PRO A 22 -18.65 33.14 23.99
CA PRO A 22 -19.79 33.20 24.85
C PRO A 22 -21.01 32.75 24.07
N GLU A 23 -21.41 31.49 24.24
CA GLU A 23 -22.78 31.12 24.63
C GLU A 23 -22.95 29.59 24.63
N LYS A 24 -23.37 29.10 25.80
CA LYS A 24 -23.96 27.78 26.07
C LYS A 24 -22.96 26.69 26.41
N ARG A 25 -22.64 26.68 27.71
CA ARG A 25 -22.45 25.50 28.56
C ARG A 25 -23.06 24.27 27.89
N ILE A 26 -22.18 23.35 27.51
CA ILE A 26 -22.54 21.98 27.18
C ILE A 26 -23.36 21.46 28.36
N CYS A 27 -24.63 21.13 28.15
CA CYS A 27 -25.47 20.48 29.15
C CYS A 27 -25.21 18.97 29.15
N PHE A 28 -23.93 18.58 29.00
CA PHE A 28 -23.44 17.25 29.28
C PHE A 28 -23.21 17.25 30.77
N ASP A 29 -23.97 16.43 31.49
CA ASP A 29 -23.67 16.12 32.88
C ASP A 29 -22.42 15.23 32.91
N GLY A 30 -21.27 15.83 32.61
CA GLY A 30 -19.97 15.19 32.67
C GLY A 30 -19.64 14.71 34.09
N GLU A 31 -20.30 15.27 35.11
CA GLU A 31 -20.26 14.74 36.48
C GLU A 31 -21.03 13.42 36.61
N ARG A 32 -22.13 13.21 35.89
CA ARG A 32 -22.90 11.96 35.89
C ARG A 32 -22.32 10.91 34.97
N THR A 33 -21.88 11.24 33.74
CA THR A 33 -21.20 10.26 32.87
C THR A 33 -19.76 10.00 33.33
N GLY A 34 -19.04 11.04 33.74
CA GLY A 34 -17.76 10.91 34.45
C GLY A 34 -17.95 10.24 35.81
N GLY A 35 -19.05 10.46 36.50
CA GLY A 35 -19.44 9.76 37.72
C GLY A 35 -19.68 8.28 37.48
N ILE A 36 -20.37 7.88 36.41
CA ILE A 36 -20.56 6.47 36.02
C ILE A 36 -19.22 5.82 35.66
N LEU A 37 -18.37 6.48 34.86
CA LEU A 37 -17.05 5.97 34.48
C LEU A 37 -16.05 5.94 35.65
N GLN A 38 -16.08 6.95 36.52
CA GLN A 38 -15.27 7.03 37.74
C GLN A 38 -15.76 6.01 38.77
N THR A 39 -17.06 5.77 38.84
CA THR A 39 -17.65 4.70 39.64
C THR A 39 -17.16 3.35 39.13
N VAL A 40 -17.22 3.06 37.83
CA VAL A 40 -16.64 1.85 37.22
C VAL A 40 -15.13 1.72 37.49
N ARG A 41 -14.38 2.82 37.39
CA ARG A 41 -12.93 2.87 37.65
C ARG A 41 -12.58 2.62 39.11
N VAL A 42 -13.31 3.23 40.05
CA VAL A 42 -13.15 3.05 41.50
C VAL A 42 -13.53 1.62 41.91
N MET A 43 -14.57 1.04 41.31
CA MET A 43 -14.97 -0.35 41.53
C MET A 43 -13.88 -1.34 41.10
N LEU A 44 -13.15 -1.06 40.01
CA LEU A 44 -12.05 -1.90 39.51
C LEU A 44 -10.75 -1.71 40.32
N GLN A 45 -10.47 -0.49 40.77
CA GLN A 45 -9.29 -0.18 41.60
C GLN A 45 -9.40 -0.70 43.04
N GLN A 46 -10.61 -1.03 43.51
CA GLN A 46 -10.86 -1.58 44.84
C GLN A 46 -10.51 -3.07 44.99
N GLY A 47 -10.07 -3.76 43.93
CA GLY A 47 -9.36 -5.03 44.07
C GLY A 47 -10.21 -6.22 44.55
N ASP A 48 -11.49 -6.31 44.17
CA ASP A 48 -12.22 -7.59 44.14
C ASP A 48 -11.80 -8.37 42.88
N THR A 49 -10.51 -8.69 42.80
CA THR A 49 -9.92 -9.59 41.79
C THR A 49 -10.29 -11.06 42.03
N GLU A 50 -11.32 -11.34 42.81
CA GLU A 50 -12.01 -12.63 42.88
C GLU A 50 -13.44 -12.44 42.34
N LEU A 51 -13.63 -12.83 41.08
CA LEU A 51 -14.89 -12.87 40.32
C LEU A 51 -15.46 -11.50 39.89
N PHE A 52 -15.29 -11.21 38.60
CA PHE A 52 -16.14 -10.35 37.77
C PHE A 52 -17.58 -10.20 38.33
N ASN A 53 -17.89 -9.06 38.96
CA ASN A 53 -19.21 -8.79 39.54
C ASN A 53 -20.23 -8.48 38.44
N ARG A 54 -20.74 -9.55 37.80
CA ARG A 54 -21.75 -9.53 36.74
C ARG A 54 -22.99 -8.73 37.11
N GLU A 55 -23.42 -8.80 38.36
CA GLU A 55 -24.62 -8.10 38.83
C GLU A 55 -24.46 -6.59 38.67
N ARG A 56 -23.31 -6.06 39.08
CA ARG A 56 -23.00 -4.63 38.99
C ARG A 56 -22.90 -4.13 37.54
N VAL A 57 -22.31 -4.94 36.66
CA VAL A 57 -22.24 -4.62 35.23
C VAL A 57 -23.65 -4.63 34.60
N ASN A 58 -24.51 -5.57 35.01
CA ASN A 58 -25.91 -5.62 34.57
C ASN A 58 -26.73 -4.42 35.06
N GLU A 59 -26.52 -3.95 36.29
CA GLU A 59 -27.18 -2.73 36.81
C GLU A 59 -26.82 -1.49 35.97
N ILE A 60 -25.52 -1.33 35.65
CA ILE A 60 -25.04 -0.23 34.81
C ILE A 60 -25.58 -0.35 33.39
N LEU A 61 -25.64 -1.57 32.83
CA LEU A 61 -26.23 -1.82 31.53
C LEU A 61 -27.71 -1.45 31.50
N GLN A 62 -28.48 -1.82 32.53
CA GLN A 62 -29.89 -1.45 32.62
C GLN A 62 -30.07 0.06 32.71
N THR A 63 -29.26 0.74 33.55
CA THR A 63 -29.27 2.21 33.66
C THR A 63 -28.94 2.87 32.32
N THR A 64 -27.96 2.32 31.58
CA THR A 64 -27.57 2.81 30.26
C THR A 64 -28.71 2.68 29.26
N ARG A 65 -29.42 1.54 29.26
CA ARG A 65 -30.60 1.30 28.40
C ARG A 65 -31.74 2.25 28.71
N ASP A 66 -32.03 2.49 29.98
CA ASP A 66 -33.09 3.40 30.41
C ASP A 66 -32.79 4.83 29.94
N LEU A 67 -31.53 5.27 30.09
CA LEU A 67 -31.06 6.57 29.58
C LEU A 67 -31.14 6.65 28.05
N LEU A 68 -30.76 5.58 27.34
CA LEU A 68 -30.79 5.53 25.88
C LEU A 68 -32.22 5.68 25.36
N GLN A 69 -33.18 4.94 25.93
CA GLN A 69 -34.61 5.06 25.60
C GLN A 69 -35.17 6.45 25.92
N GLN A 70 -34.75 7.06 27.02
CA GLN A 70 -35.18 8.41 27.38
C GLN A 70 -34.62 9.44 26.38
N ASN A 71 -33.32 9.37 26.08
CA ASN A 71 -32.68 10.29 25.13
C ASN A 71 -33.27 10.16 23.73
N GLU A 72 -33.57 8.94 23.30
CA GLU A 72 -34.22 8.67 22.02
C GLU A 72 -35.62 9.29 21.93
N LYS A 73 -36.46 9.10 22.96
CA LYS A 73 -37.79 9.73 23.04
C LYS A 73 -37.70 11.25 23.01
N ASP A 74 -36.74 11.82 23.74
CA ASP A 74 -36.48 13.26 23.75
C ASP A 74 -36.07 13.77 22.36
N LEU A 75 -35.17 13.06 21.67
CA LEU A 75 -34.72 13.42 20.32
C LEU A 75 -35.88 13.38 19.31
N PHE A 76 -36.70 12.33 19.34
CA PHE A 76 -37.91 12.27 18.54
C PHE A 76 -38.86 13.42 18.87
N HIS A 77 -39.05 13.74 20.15
CA HIS A 77 -39.92 14.84 20.57
C HIS A 77 -39.40 16.21 20.12
N ILE A 78 -38.09 16.46 20.21
CA ILE A 78 -37.47 17.73 19.80
C ILE A 78 -37.53 17.90 18.28
N ILE A 79 -37.21 16.85 17.52
CA ILE A 79 -37.20 16.98 16.05
C ILE A 79 -38.62 16.97 15.50
N SER A 80 -39.55 16.25 16.13
CA SER A 80 -40.97 16.34 15.80
C SER A 80 -41.69 17.52 16.46
N HIS A 81 -40.97 18.40 17.18
CA HIS A 81 -41.57 19.55 17.84
C HIS A 81 -42.18 20.48 16.77
N GLY A 82 -43.52 20.61 16.81
CA GLY A 82 -44.32 21.17 15.71
C GLY A 82 -45.36 20.19 15.14
N ASN A 83 -45.33 18.90 15.50
CA ASN A 83 -46.33 17.90 15.09
C ASN A 83 -47.75 18.24 15.52
N GLU A 84 -47.93 19.07 16.55
CA GLU A 84 -49.25 19.55 16.94
C GLU A 84 -49.88 20.45 15.86
N SER A 85 -49.06 21.16 15.07
CA SER A 85 -49.52 21.97 13.95
C SER A 85 -50.06 21.08 12.83
N VAL A 86 -51.32 21.30 12.46
CA VAL A 86 -51.98 20.62 11.33
C VAL A 86 -51.16 20.74 10.04
N LYS A 87 -50.49 21.89 9.83
CA LYS A 87 -49.63 22.13 8.66
C LYS A 87 -48.42 21.20 8.61
N TYR A 88 -47.81 20.91 9.76
CA TYR A 88 -46.66 20.01 9.85
C TYR A 88 -47.07 18.57 9.56
N ARG A 89 -48.16 18.09 10.20
CA ARG A 89 -48.73 16.76 9.94
C ARG A 89 -49.15 16.55 8.48
N LEU A 90 -49.84 17.54 7.88
CA LEU A 90 -50.20 17.49 6.46
C LEU A 90 -48.96 17.48 5.55
N SER A 91 -47.89 18.18 5.93
CA SER A 91 -46.63 18.19 5.17
C SER A 91 -45.93 16.82 5.23
N GLN A 92 -46.00 16.11 6.36
CA GLN A 92 -45.49 14.73 6.45
C GLN A 92 -46.33 13.74 5.63
N ILE A 93 -47.67 13.80 5.76
CA ILE A 93 -48.57 12.89 5.02
C ILE A 93 -48.49 13.11 3.51
N SER A 94 -48.31 14.36 3.06
CA SER A 94 -48.13 14.68 1.64
C SER A 94 -46.74 14.35 1.10
N GLY A 95 -45.83 13.81 1.93
CA GLY A 95 -44.45 13.50 1.54
C GLY A 95 -43.56 14.73 1.35
N LYS A 96 -44.02 15.91 1.78
CA LYS A 96 -43.28 17.18 1.66
C LYS A 96 -42.22 17.34 2.75
N LEU A 97 -42.42 16.70 3.91
CA LEU A 97 -41.42 16.53 4.98
C LEU A 97 -41.19 15.04 5.21
N ALA A 98 -39.93 14.63 5.31
CA ALA A 98 -39.57 13.25 5.60
C ALA A 98 -39.86 12.88 7.06
N MET A 99 -40.16 11.61 7.32
CA MET A 99 -40.20 11.08 8.69
C MET A 99 -38.78 10.72 9.12
N VAL A 100 -38.46 11.09 10.36
CA VAL A 100 -37.13 10.87 10.94
C VAL A 100 -37.04 9.43 11.41
N THR A 101 -35.91 8.78 11.13
CA THR A 101 -35.54 7.47 11.67
C THR A 101 -34.37 7.60 12.65
N GLN A 102 -34.08 6.54 13.40
CA GLN A 102 -32.92 6.51 14.31
C GLN A 102 -31.59 6.76 13.58
N LEU A 103 -31.43 6.21 12.36
CA LEU A 103 -30.22 6.40 11.54
C LEU A 103 -30.05 7.86 11.09
N ASP A 104 -31.16 8.59 10.93
CA ASP A 104 -31.10 10.00 10.55
C ASP A 104 -30.49 10.85 11.65
N PHE A 105 -30.71 10.50 12.93
CA PHE A 105 -30.09 11.20 14.07
C PHE A 105 -28.58 11.24 13.92
N ILE A 106 -27.96 10.10 13.61
CA ILE A 106 -26.50 9.98 13.46
C ILE A 106 -25.98 11.02 12.46
N SER A 107 -26.60 11.12 11.28
CA SER A 107 -26.16 12.10 10.26
C SER A 107 -26.33 13.56 10.68
N MET A 108 -27.34 13.86 11.50
CA MET A 108 -27.57 15.20 12.04
C MET A 108 -26.48 15.64 13.03
N ALA A 109 -25.63 14.72 13.51
CA ALA A 109 -24.50 15.05 14.37
C ALA A 109 -23.41 15.89 13.67
N TRP A 110 -23.37 15.91 12.34
CA TRP A 110 -22.43 16.75 11.57
C TRP A 110 -23.08 17.49 10.39
N ASP A 111 -24.30 17.13 9.97
CA ASP A 111 -25.00 17.76 8.85
C ASP A 111 -26.21 18.59 9.30
N ASN A 112 -26.01 19.91 9.41
CA ASN A 112 -27.06 20.86 9.75
C ASN A 112 -28.16 20.97 8.68
N HIS A 113 -27.84 20.68 7.41
CA HIS A 113 -28.83 20.74 6.33
C HIS A 113 -29.85 19.61 6.46
N ARG A 114 -29.41 18.40 6.85
CA ARG A 114 -30.33 17.30 7.17
C ARG A 114 -31.26 17.65 8.32
N MET A 115 -30.73 18.21 9.40
CA MET A 115 -31.54 18.62 10.55
C MET A 115 -32.62 19.64 10.13
N THR A 116 -32.27 20.59 9.27
CA THR A 116 -33.19 21.58 8.71
C THR A 116 -34.21 20.96 7.74
N ALA A 117 -33.82 19.91 6.99
CA ALA A 117 -34.72 19.21 6.07
C ALA A 117 -35.83 18.45 6.80
N PHE A 118 -35.53 17.88 7.97
CA PHE A 118 -36.54 17.22 8.81
C PHE A 118 -37.40 18.23 9.57
N ASN A 119 -36.80 19.26 10.14
CA ASN A 119 -37.54 20.32 10.81
C ASN A 119 -36.91 21.71 10.57
N PRO A 120 -37.45 22.50 9.63
CA PRO A 120 -36.92 23.82 9.32
C PRO A 120 -37.21 24.88 10.39
N PHE A 121 -38.09 24.58 11.35
CA PHE A 121 -38.55 25.52 12.38
C PHE A 121 -37.68 25.49 13.65
N LEU A 122 -36.70 24.58 13.74
CA LEU A 122 -35.76 24.56 14.86
C LEU A 122 -34.90 25.82 14.83
N ASP A 123 -34.84 26.53 15.96
CA ASP A 123 -33.96 27.68 16.13
C ASP A 123 -32.49 27.23 16.26
N SER A 124 -31.54 28.17 16.18
CA SER A 124 -30.11 27.84 16.23
C SER A 124 -29.69 27.20 17.55
N LYS A 125 -30.33 27.59 18.66
CA LYS A 125 -30.07 27.07 20.00
C LYS A 125 -30.50 25.61 20.11
N THR A 126 -31.75 25.29 19.76
CA THR A 126 -32.28 23.94 19.81
C THR A 126 -31.53 23.02 18.84
N ARG A 127 -31.06 23.50 17.68
CA ARG A 127 -30.21 22.68 16.80
C ARG A 127 -28.90 22.26 17.46
N MET A 128 -28.25 23.18 18.16
CA MET A 128 -27.03 22.87 18.92
C MET A 128 -27.32 21.89 20.05
N ASP A 129 -28.36 22.14 20.85
CA ASP A 129 -28.78 21.25 21.94
C ASP A 129 -29.13 19.84 21.42
N THR A 130 -29.78 19.76 20.25
CA THR A 130 -30.10 18.51 19.57
C THR A 130 -28.83 17.78 19.15
N ARG A 131 -27.86 18.48 18.56
CA ARG A 131 -26.56 17.89 18.18
C ARG A 131 -25.81 17.32 19.38
N LEU A 132 -25.81 18.04 20.50
CA LEU A 132 -25.21 17.57 21.75
C LEU A 132 -25.88 16.27 22.22
N LYS A 133 -27.22 16.24 22.28
CA LYS A 133 -27.99 15.04 22.66
C LYS A 133 -27.75 13.86 21.71
N ILE A 134 -27.59 14.10 20.41
CA ILE A 134 -27.27 13.03 19.44
C ILE A 134 -25.89 12.42 19.73
N VAL A 135 -24.88 13.25 19.99
CA VAL A 135 -23.54 12.77 20.34
C VAL A 135 -23.59 11.96 21.65
N GLU A 136 -24.32 12.44 22.65
CA GLU A 136 -24.54 11.70 23.90
C GLU A 136 -25.24 10.35 23.66
N TRP A 137 -26.28 10.33 22.83
CA TRP A 137 -26.99 9.11 22.47
C TRP A 137 -26.06 8.08 21.81
N MET A 138 -25.23 8.51 20.84
CA MET A 138 -24.24 7.62 20.22
C MET A 138 -23.18 7.13 21.23
N MET A 139 -22.75 7.97 22.17
CA MET A 139 -21.84 7.54 23.26
C MET A 139 -22.48 6.47 24.15
N LEU A 140 -23.77 6.58 24.44
CA LEU A 140 -24.53 5.57 25.18
C LEU A 140 -24.65 4.26 24.40
N CYS A 141 -24.88 4.30 23.09
CA CYS A 141 -24.85 3.10 22.24
C CYS A 141 -23.50 2.36 22.34
N VAL A 142 -22.39 3.08 22.20
CA VAL A 142 -21.04 2.48 22.30
C VAL A 142 -20.77 1.93 23.70
N LEU A 143 -21.27 2.60 24.75
CA LEU A 143 -21.16 2.12 26.13
C LEU A 143 -21.97 0.84 26.35
N GLU A 144 -23.21 0.79 25.85
CA GLU A 144 -24.03 -0.43 25.90
C GLU A 144 -23.31 -1.61 25.22
N ASP A 145 -22.80 -1.42 24.00
CA ASP A 145 -22.07 -2.46 23.27
C ASP A 145 -20.84 -2.93 24.05
N LYS A 146 -20.10 -1.98 24.66
CA LYS A 146 -18.95 -2.30 25.52
C LYS A 146 -19.36 -3.15 26.73
N LEU A 147 -20.42 -2.78 27.43
CA LEU A 147 -20.91 -3.53 28.59
C LEU A 147 -21.38 -4.94 28.19
N ILE A 148 -22.04 -5.07 27.04
CA ILE A 148 -22.43 -6.37 26.47
C ILE A 148 -21.19 -7.21 26.16
N ARG A 149 -20.16 -6.64 25.53
CA ARG A 149 -18.89 -7.35 25.27
C ARG A 149 -18.23 -7.81 26.57
N ILE A 150 -18.13 -6.93 27.56
CA ILE A 150 -17.62 -7.24 28.91
C ILE A 150 -18.39 -8.41 29.55
N LEU A 151 -19.72 -8.39 29.52
CA LEU A 151 -20.56 -9.48 30.03
C LEU A 151 -20.36 -10.79 29.27
N SER A 152 -20.19 -10.71 27.94
CA SER A 152 -20.00 -11.86 27.06
C SER A 152 -18.67 -12.58 27.28
N PHE A 153 -17.59 -11.84 27.57
CA PHE A 153 -16.27 -12.43 27.84
C PHE A 153 -16.25 -13.20 29.17
N GLY A 154 -17.01 -12.76 30.18
CA GLY A 154 -17.11 -13.44 31.47
C GLY A 154 -15.73 -13.76 32.08
N ASN A 155 -15.64 -14.89 32.80
CA ASN A 155 -14.37 -15.41 33.32
C ASN A 155 -13.57 -16.21 32.28
N LEU A 156 -14.02 -16.29 31.03
CA LEU A 156 -13.47 -17.20 30.02
C LEU A 156 -12.25 -16.63 29.29
N ASN A 157 -12.09 -15.30 29.28
CA ASN A 157 -10.99 -14.64 28.58
C ASN A 157 -10.54 -13.34 29.29
N GLU A 158 -9.76 -13.51 30.36
CA GLU A 158 -9.25 -12.41 31.19
C GLU A 158 -8.48 -11.35 30.38
N HIS A 159 -7.68 -11.76 29.39
CA HIS A 159 -6.94 -10.82 28.53
C HIS A 159 -7.85 -9.94 27.67
N ALA A 160 -8.94 -10.51 27.12
CA ALA A 160 -9.91 -9.72 26.36
C ALA A 160 -10.67 -8.75 27.26
N LEU A 161 -11.00 -9.18 28.48
CA LEU A 161 -11.68 -8.36 29.48
C LEU A 161 -10.82 -7.16 29.92
N ILE A 162 -9.55 -7.39 30.24
CA ILE A 162 -8.58 -6.33 30.55
C ILE A 162 -8.46 -5.36 29.37
N GLY A 163 -8.35 -5.88 28.14
CA GLY A 163 -8.28 -5.06 26.93
C GLY A 163 -9.50 -4.16 26.71
N GLU A 164 -10.71 -4.61 27.05
CA GLU A 164 -11.91 -3.77 27.02
C GLU A 164 -11.90 -2.71 28.13
N PHE A 165 -11.47 -3.06 29.35
CA PHE A 165 -11.39 -2.10 30.46
C PHE A 165 -10.36 -1.00 30.19
N ASP A 166 -9.19 -1.35 29.66
CA ASP A 166 -8.12 -0.41 29.31
C ASP A 166 -8.48 0.47 28.11
N CYS A 167 -9.49 0.09 27.32
CA CYS A 167 -9.96 0.88 26.19
C CYS A 167 -10.76 2.11 26.67
N VAL A 168 -10.05 3.16 27.06
CA VAL A 168 -10.64 4.46 27.44
C VAL A 168 -10.56 5.43 26.26
N ARG A 169 -11.59 6.23 26.03
CA ARG A 169 -11.60 7.21 24.93
C ARG A 169 -10.68 8.39 25.27
N GLU A 170 -9.73 8.70 24.39
CA GLU A 170 -8.75 9.80 24.54
C GLU A 170 -8.97 10.96 23.54
N TRP A 171 -10.05 10.90 22.76
CA TRP A 171 -10.39 11.89 21.75
C TRP A 171 -11.79 12.48 22.01
N ASN A 172 -12.03 13.69 21.51
CA ASN A 172 -13.27 14.42 21.74
C ASN A 172 -14.38 13.99 20.75
N PRO A 173 -15.48 13.39 21.21
CA PRO A 173 -16.57 12.95 20.32
C PRO A 173 -17.33 14.08 19.63
N PHE A 174 -17.28 15.29 20.20
CA PHE A 174 -17.91 16.46 19.60
C PHE A 174 -17.11 17.04 18.43
N GLU A 175 -15.78 16.87 18.45
CA GLU A 175 -14.89 17.25 17.35
C GLU A 175 -14.91 16.22 16.22
N HIS A 176 -15.00 14.93 16.55
CA HIS A 176 -14.99 13.83 15.58
C HIS A 176 -16.28 12.99 15.61
N PRO A 177 -17.46 13.57 15.33
CA PRO A 177 -18.73 12.84 15.42
C PRO A 177 -18.84 11.69 14.42
N LYS A 178 -18.14 11.76 13.28
CA LYS A 178 -18.09 10.65 12.30
C LYS A 178 -17.34 9.42 12.82
N TRP A 179 -16.31 9.61 13.66
CA TRP A 179 -15.63 8.50 14.30
C TRP A 179 -16.52 7.83 15.34
N LEU A 180 -17.31 8.61 16.08
CA LEU A 180 -18.28 8.09 17.03
C LEU A 180 -19.42 7.32 16.33
N ALA A 181 -19.92 7.84 15.21
CA ALA A 181 -20.88 7.13 14.38
C ALA A 181 -20.33 5.78 13.88
N PHE A 182 -19.06 5.77 13.45
CA PHE A 182 -18.38 4.54 13.05
C PHE A 182 -18.25 3.54 14.22
N GLU A 183 -17.93 4.00 15.44
CA GLU A 183 -17.94 3.14 16.63
C GLU A 183 -19.31 2.50 16.88
N ALA A 184 -20.38 3.31 16.84
CA ALA A 184 -21.74 2.86 17.11
C ALA A 184 -22.25 1.88 16.03
N GLU A 185 -22.04 2.18 14.75
CA GLU A 185 -22.50 1.32 13.65
C GLU A 185 -21.75 -0.02 13.58
N GLN A 186 -20.45 -0.01 13.90
CA GLN A 186 -19.62 -1.22 13.86
C GLN A 186 -19.57 -1.97 15.19
N GLN A 187 -20.24 -1.46 16.24
CA GLN A 187 -20.23 -2.03 17.59
C GLN A 187 -18.81 -2.22 18.15
N ILE A 188 -17.93 -1.26 17.87
CA ILE A 188 -16.54 -1.25 18.33
C ILE A 188 -16.24 0.00 19.14
N GLN A 189 -15.13 -0.03 19.89
CA GLN A 189 -14.55 1.17 20.48
C GLN A 189 -13.13 1.35 19.94
N ILE A 190 -12.84 2.54 19.42
CA ILE A 190 -11.52 2.95 18.93
C ILE A 190 -10.57 2.97 20.11
N ARG A 191 -9.46 2.24 19.99
CA ARG A 191 -8.47 2.12 21.05
C ARG A 191 -7.58 3.37 21.12
N PRO A 192 -7.09 3.75 22.32
CA PRO A 192 -6.15 4.87 22.51
C PRO A 192 -5.02 4.94 21.48
N TYR A 193 -4.33 3.82 21.26
CA TYR A 193 -3.20 3.78 20.32
C TYR A 193 -3.61 3.96 18.85
N GLN A 194 -4.83 3.55 18.47
CA GLN A 194 -5.32 3.73 17.11
C GLN A 194 -5.56 5.21 16.86
N TYR A 195 -6.19 5.90 17.81
CA TYR A 195 -6.36 7.35 17.78
C TYR A 195 -5.01 8.08 17.75
N SER A 196 -4.07 7.75 18.64
CA SER A 196 -2.78 8.45 18.71
C SER A 196 -2.00 8.35 17.40
N ILE A 197 -2.02 7.18 16.75
CA ILE A 197 -1.36 6.99 15.46
C ILE A 197 -2.10 7.71 14.33
N VAL A 198 -3.43 7.62 14.26
CA VAL A 198 -4.22 8.34 13.25
C VAL A 198 -3.99 9.84 13.37
N LYS A 199 -4.02 10.39 14.59
CA LYS A 199 -3.71 11.79 14.86
C LYS A 199 -2.30 12.16 14.40
N GLN A 200 -1.30 11.35 14.73
CA GLN A 200 0.08 11.57 14.26
C GLN A 200 0.18 11.59 12.73
N LEU A 201 -0.51 10.68 12.03
CA LEU A 201 -0.50 10.61 10.56
C LEU A 201 -1.18 11.83 9.93
N LEU A 202 -2.27 12.33 10.52
CA LEU A 202 -2.96 13.55 10.08
C LEU A 202 -2.11 14.80 10.32
N ASP A 203 -1.50 14.92 11.50
CA ASP A 203 -0.69 16.09 11.89
C ASP A 203 0.64 16.17 11.12
N LYS A 204 1.20 15.01 10.72
CA LYS A 204 2.50 14.91 10.04
C LYS A 204 2.39 14.15 8.70
N PRO A 205 2.03 14.84 7.60
CA PRO A 205 2.04 14.25 6.27
C PRO A 205 3.41 13.67 5.90
N GLY A 206 3.43 12.46 5.33
CA GLY A 206 4.67 11.75 4.98
C GLY A 206 5.29 10.95 6.12
N SER A 207 4.64 10.89 7.29
CA SER A 207 5.04 9.97 8.35
C SER A 207 4.59 8.53 8.09
N CYS A 208 5.33 7.57 8.62
CA CYS A 208 5.01 6.14 8.58
C CYS A 208 4.86 5.61 10.01
N ALA A 209 3.91 4.70 10.21
CA ALA A 209 3.69 4.04 11.50
C ALA A 209 3.81 2.52 11.36
N GLN A 210 4.55 1.90 12.26
CA GLN A 210 4.69 0.44 12.33
C GLN A 210 3.80 -0.11 13.46
N LEU A 211 2.99 -1.11 13.11
CA LEU A 211 2.04 -1.76 14.01
C LEU A 211 2.16 -3.28 13.87
N ASN A 212 1.97 -3.99 14.97
CA ASN A 212 1.83 -5.46 14.94
C ASN A 212 0.60 -5.86 14.11
N MET A 213 0.66 -7.07 13.54
CA MET A 213 -0.45 -7.64 12.78
C MET A 213 -1.69 -7.80 13.65
N GLY A 214 -2.88 -7.57 13.08
CA GLY A 214 -4.16 -7.73 13.78
C GLY A 214 -4.58 -6.55 14.67
N LEU A 215 -3.81 -5.46 14.75
CA LEU A 215 -4.18 -4.26 15.53
C LEU A 215 -5.23 -3.35 14.87
N GLY A 216 -5.87 -3.80 13.78
CA GLY A 216 -6.94 -3.05 13.11
C GLY A 216 -6.45 -1.92 12.19
N LYS A 217 -5.27 -2.05 11.56
CA LYS A 217 -4.75 -1.05 10.61
C LYS A 217 -5.75 -0.76 9.48
N THR A 218 -6.09 -1.78 8.70
CA THR A 218 -7.02 -1.67 7.56
C THR A 218 -8.48 -1.58 8.00
N ARG A 219 -8.86 -2.25 9.10
CA ARG A 219 -10.26 -2.35 9.54
C ARG A 219 -10.76 -1.14 10.35
N VAL A 220 -9.87 -0.43 11.05
CA VAL A 220 -10.24 0.67 11.99
C VAL A 220 -9.53 1.98 11.64
N MET A 221 -8.19 1.96 11.55
CA MET A 221 -7.43 3.21 11.33
C MET A 221 -7.63 3.79 9.92
N LEU A 222 -7.70 2.94 8.90
CA LEU A 222 -7.90 3.37 7.53
C LEU A 222 -9.28 4.04 7.32
N PRO A 223 -10.41 3.49 7.81
CA PRO A 223 -11.68 4.22 7.86
C PRO A 223 -11.60 5.57 8.58
N MET A 224 -10.93 5.64 9.74
CA MET A 224 -10.76 6.92 10.47
C MET A 224 -10.05 7.98 9.62
N LEU A 225 -8.96 7.58 8.94
CA LEU A 225 -8.23 8.46 8.02
C LEU A 225 -9.10 8.91 6.85
N ILE A 226 -9.88 7.99 6.24
CA ILE A 226 -10.78 8.33 5.13
C ILE A 226 -11.85 9.33 5.61
N LEU A 227 -12.45 9.12 6.78
CA LEU A 227 -13.51 9.98 7.31
C LEU A 227 -13.03 11.40 7.60
N GLU A 228 -11.76 11.59 7.95
CA GLU A 228 -11.17 12.92 8.11
C GLU A 228 -10.70 13.52 6.79
N LEU A 229 -9.90 12.80 6.01
CA LEU A 229 -9.33 13.31 4.78
C LEU A 229 -10.39 13.61 3.71
N SER A 230 -11.52 12.87 3.71
CA SER A 230 -12.62 13.10 2.77
C SER A 230 -13.41 14.38 3.04
N GLN A 231 -13.24 15.03 4.20
CA GLN A 231 -13.97 16.28 4.51
C GLN A 231 -13.53 17.46 3.66
N SER A 232 -12.27 17.45 3.22
CA SER A 232 -11.74 18.49 2.33
C SER A 232 -12.12 18.21 0.88
N LYS A 233 -12.72 19.21 0.22
CA LYS A 233 -12.97 19.17 -1.23
C LYS A 233 -11.73 19.50 -2.06
N GLU A 234 -10.63 19.91 -1.42
CA GLU A 234 -9.39 20.30 -2.12
C GLU A 234 -8.60 19.10 -2.62
N SER A 235 -8.77 17.92 -2.02
CA SER A 235 -8.02 16.72 -2.38
C SER A 235 -8.89 15.48 -2.37
N THR A 236 -8.64 14.56 -3.29
CA THR A 236 -9.28 13.24 -3.28
C THR A 236 -8.46 12.27 -2.46
N VAL A 237 -9.10 11.52 -1.55
CA VAL A 237 -8.40 10.48 -0.77
C VAL A 237 -8.07 9.31 -1.68
N ARG A 238 -6.80 8.89 -1.73
CA ARG A 238 -6.36 7.74 -2.52
C ARG A 238 -5.65 6.73 -1.64
N ILE A 239 -6.22 5.52 -1.57
CA ILE A 239 -5.66 4.39 -0.84
C ILE A 239 -4.90 3.52 -1.82
N THR A 240 -3.62 3.32 -1.55
CA THR A 240 -2.80 2.36 -2.27
C THR A 240 -2.76 1.07 -1.48
N ALA A 241 -3.33 0.01 -2.06
CA ALA A 241 -3.38 -1.32 -1.45
C ALA A 241 -2.69 -2.36 -2.35
N LEU A 242 -2.19 -3.44 -1.74
CA LEU A 242 -1.66 -4.58 -2.48
C LEU A 242 -2.77 -5.28 -3.27
N SER A 243 -2.44 -5.78 -4.46
CA SER A 243 -3.41 -6.50 -5.31
C SER A 243 -3.99 -7.75 -4.64
N ALA A 244 -3.30 -8.33 -3.66
CA ALA A 244 -3.79 -9.48 -2.88
C ALA A 244 -4.93 -9.12 -1.92
N ILE A 245 -4.96 -7.89 -1.39
CA ILE A 245 -5.91 -7.46 -0.35
C ILE A 245 -6.95 -6.46 -0.85
N ILE A 246 -6.81 -5.94 -2.08
CA ILE A 246 -7.69 -4.87 -2.58
C ILE A 246 -9.16 -5.25 -2.58
N HIS A 247 -9.51 -6.50 -2.90
CA HIS A 247 -10.91 -6.96 -2.89
C HIS A 247 -11.49 -7.00 -1.48
N GLU A 248 -10.76 -7.56 -0.52
CA GLU A 248 -11.18 -7.59 0.88
C GLU A 248 -11.29 -6.17 1.46
N ALA A 249 -10.29 -5.32 1.18
CA ALA A 249 -10.31 -3.93 1.61
C ALA A 249 -11.51 -3.17 1.01
N MET A 250 -11.79 -3.36 -0.29
CA MET A 250 -12.95 -2.75 -0.95
C MET A 250 -14.28 -3.20 -0.36
N GLU A 251 -14.45 -4.49 -0.10
CA GLU A 251 -15.68 -5.02 0.53
C GLU A 251 -15.86 -4.46 1.94
N HIS A 252 -14.80 -4.44 2.74
CA HIS A 252 -14.82 -3.83 4.07
C HIS A 252 -15.20 -2.34 4.01
N MET A 253 -14.52 -1.55 3.17
CA MET A 253 -14.82 -0.12 3.04
C MET A 253 -16.25 0.12 2.53
N ARG A 254 -16.77 -0.71 1.61
CA ARG A 254 -18.17 -0.62 1.17
C ARG A 254 -19.13 -0.89 2.32
N SER A 255 -18.87 -1.90 3.15
CA SER A 255 -19.71 -2.21 4.31
C SER A 255 -19.68 -1.08 5.35
N VAL A 256 -18.51 -0.50 5.59
CA VAL A 256 -18.29 0.43 6.71
C VAL A 256 -18.53 1.89 6.35
N LEU A 257 -18.30 2.29 5.11
CA LEU A 257 -18.32 3.69 4.68
C LEU A 257 -19.48 3.99 3.72
N VAL A 258 -19.79 3.06 2.80
CA VAL A 258 -20.85 3.25 1.80
C VAL A 258 -22.21 2.86 2.35
N ALA A 259 -22.32 1.67 2.95
CA ALA A 259 -23.55 1.16 3.57
C ALA A 259 -23.81 1.75 4.97
N SER A 260 -23.07 2.79 5.33
CA SER A 260 -23.14 3.53 6.59
C SER A 260 -23.85 4.88 6.38
N VAL A 261 -24.33 5.47 7.47
CA VAL A 261 -24.88 6.84 7.50
C VAL A 261 -23.90 7.89 6.93
N GLN A 262 -22.60 7.57 6.93
CA GLN A 262 -21.51 8.43 6.51
C GLN A 262 -21.51 8.59 4.99
N ASN A 263 -22.03 7.60 4.26
CA ASN A 263 -22.24 7.59 2.81
C ASN A 263 -21.01 8.06 2.00
N VAL A 264 -19.82 7.64 2.45
CA VAL A 264 -18.56 7.94 1.77
C VAL A 264 -18.39 6.92 0.64
N ARG A 265 -18.44 7.40 -0.60
CA ARG A 265 -18.37 6.54 -1.79
C ARG A 265 -16.98 5.98 -1.98
N VAL A 266 -16.90 4.68 -2.26
CA VAL A 266 -15.63 3.99 -2.52
C VAL A 266 -15.52 3.68 -4.01
N PHE A 267 -14.57 4.34 -4.67
CA PHE A 267 -14.26 4.18 -6.09
C PHE A 267 -13.05 3.26 -6.26
N SER A 268 -13.00 2.55 -7.37
CA SER A 268 -11.81 1.83 -7.82
C SER A 268 -11.49 2.20 -9.25
N LEU A 269 -10.20 2.15 -9.59
CA LEU A 269 -9.71 2.43 -10.95
C LEU A 269 -8.92 1.24 -11.48
N PRO A 270 -9.56 0.08 -11.70
CA PRO A 270 -8.87 -1.06 -12.28
C PRO A 270 -8.52 -0.73 -13.74
N PHE A 271 -7.23 -0.71 -14.05
CA PHE A 271 -6.76 -0.46 -15.40
C PHE A 271 -5.75 -1.52 -15.81
N ASN A 272 -5.96 -2.11 -16.99
CA ASN A 272 -4.97 -2.96 -17.65
C ASN A 272 -4.48 -2.21 -18.90
N ARG A 273 -3.17 -2.28 -19.16
CA ARG A 273 -2.55 -1.63 -20.31
C ARG A 273 -3.01 -2.19 -21.66
N ASP A 274 -3.49 -3.43 -21.67
CA ASP A 274 -4.08 -4.05 -22.86
C ASP A 274 -5.35 -3.31 -23.32
N ASN A 275 -6.00 -2.57 -22.42
CA ASN A 275 -7.17 -1.78 -22.77
C ASN A 275 -6.75 -0.54 -23.59
N PRO A 276 -7.48 -0.20 -24.67
CA PRO A 276 -7.26 1.04 -25.39
C PRO A 276 -7.57 2.25 -24.49
N LEU A 277 -6.84 3.33 -24.69
CA LEU A 277 -7.09 4.62 -24.05
C LEU A 277 -7.19 5.66 -25.15
N ASP A 278 -8.41 6.09 -25.45
CA ASP A 278 -8.70 7.21 -26.36
C ASP A 278 -9.26 8.41 -25.58
N GLU A 279 -9.53 9.50 -26.29
CA GLU A 279 -10.04 10.74 -25.69
C GLU A 279 -11.38 10.55 -24.97
N GLN A 280 -12.24 9.64 -25.46
CA GLN A 280 -13.54 9.36 -24.82
C GLN A 280 -13.34 8.62 -23.49
N HIS A 281 -12.48 7.59 -23.47
CA HIS A 281 -12.11 6.90 -22.25
C HIS A 281 -11.47 7.87 -21.24
N ALA A 282 -10.57 8.75 -21.69
CA ALA A 282 -9.93 9.73 -20.83
C ALA A 282 -10.92 10.76 -20.25
N ALA A 283 -11.91 11.19 -21.03
CA ALA A 283 -12.99 12.05 -20.57
C ALA A 283 -13.84 11.36 -19.49
N VAL A 284 -14.24 10.10 -19.72
CA VAL A 284 -15.01 9.31 -18.73
C VAL A 284 -14.22 9.14 -17.43
N LEU A 285 -12.94 8.76 -17.50
CA LEU A 285 -12.10 8.59 -16.32
C LEU A 285 -11.94 9.92 -15.55
N THR A 286 -11.80 11.04 -16.28
CA THR A 286 -11.73 12.37 -15.69
C THR A 286 -13.03 12.73 -14.97
N GLU A 287 -14.18 12.42 -15.58
CA GLU A 287 -15.49 12.66 -14.97
C GLU A 287 -15.71 11.78 -13.72
N GLU A 288 -15.33 10.50 -13.76
CA GLU A 288 -15.43 9.61 -12.59
C GLU A 288 -14.55 10.08 -11.43
N LEU A 289 -13.34 10.56 -11.71
CA LEU A 289 -12.45 11.14 -10.70
C LEU A 289 -13.02 12.45 -10.13
N ALA A 290 -13.62 13.29 -10.96
CA ALA A 290 -14.32 14.49 -10.50
C ALA A 290 -15.54 14.12 -9.62
N ARG A 291 -16.34 13.13 -10.03
CA ARG A 291 -17.46 12.62 -9.22
C ARG A 291 -16.99 12.08 -7.87
N CYS A 292 -15.85 11.39 -7.84
CA CYS A 292 -15.23 10.93 -6.60
C CYS A 292 -14.92 12.11 -5.67
N ARG A 293 -14.25 13.14 -6.17
CA ARG A 293 -13.93 14.34 -5.40
C ARG A 293 -15.19 15.05 -4.87
N ASP A 294 -16.20 15.21 -5.72
CA ASP A 294 -17.37 16.03 -5.40
C ASP A 294 -18.33 15.36 -4.39
N HIS A 295 -18.30 14.02 -4.29
CA HIS A 295 -19.17 13.22 -3.42
C HIS A 295 -18.44 12.65 -2.18
N LEU A 296 -17.43 13.34 -1.65
CA LEU A 296 -16.64 12.90 -0.48
C LEU A 296 -16.07 11.48 -0.68
N GLY A 297 -15.70 11.14 -1.91
CA GLY A 297 -15.30 9.80 -2.29
C GLY A 297 -13.86 9.48 -1.92
N CYS A 298 -13.60 8.18 -1.78
CA CYS A 298 -12.27 7.62 -1.61
C CYS A 298 -11.97 6.70 -2.78
N LEU A 299 -10.78 6.85 -3.37
CA LEU A 299 -10.28 6.01 -4.46
C LEU A 299 -9.36 4.92 -3.91
N ILE A 300 -9.67 3.65 -4.13
CA ILE A 300 -8.79 2.52 -3.79
C ILE A 300 -8.18 1.97 -5.07
N VAL A 301 -6.85 1.92 -5.13
CA VAL A 301 -6.12 1.54 -6.34
C VAL A 301 -4.87 0.73 -5.99
N THR A 302 -4.47 -0.20 -6.86
CA THR A 302 -3.18 -0.88 -6.72
C THR A 302 -2.09 -0.06 -7.42
N PRO A 303 -0.81 -0.18 -7.00
CA PRO A 303 0.31 0.42 -7.74
C PRO A 303 0.31 0.02 -9.22
N GLN A 304 -0.11 -1.22 -9.51
CA GLN A 304 -0.17 -1.79 -10.86
C GLN A 304 -1.18 -1.07 -11.75
N HIS A 305 -2.41 -0.89 -11.28
CA HIS A 305 -3.44 -0.20 -12.06
C HIS A 305 -3.09 1.28 -12.26
N ARG A 306 -2.61 1.93 -11.20
CA ARG A 306 -2.18 3.34 -11.26
C ARG A 306 -1.07 3.54 -12.28
N ASN A 307 0.02 2.77 -12.19
CA ASN A 307 1.17 2.95 -13.08
C ASN A 307 0.84 2.53 -14.52
N SER A 308 0.01 1.49 -14.71
CA SER A 308 -0.43 1.09 -16.05
C SER A 308 -1.21 2.20 -16.75
N LEU A 309 -2.12 2.88 -16.03
CA LEU A 309 -2.86 4.02 -16.57
C LEU A 309 -1.93 5.19 -16.86
N LEU A 310 -1.08 5.56 -15.89
CA LEU A 310 -0.14 6.67 -16.02
C LEU A 310 0.73 6.54 -17.27
N LEU A 311 1.23 5.32 -17.54
CA LEU A 311 2.14 5.08 -18.67
C LEU A 311 1.42 4.95 -20.00
N LYS A 312 0.19 4.41 -20.00
CA LYS A 312 -0.63 4.34 -21.21
C LYS A 312 -0.91 5.73 -21.79
N GLN A 313 -1.00 6.77 -20.95
CA GLN A 313 -1.15 8.15 -21.41
C GLN A 313 -0.01 8.58 -22.35
N TYR A 314 1.21 8.15 -22.07
CA TYR A 314 2.39 8.46 -22.89
C TYR A 314 2.50 7.59 -24.14
N ASP A 315 1.93 6.39 -24.15
CA ASP A 315 1.92 5.53 -25.34
C ASP A 315 1.08 6.14 -26.48
N GLY A 316 -0.07 6.74 -26.12
CA GLY A 316 -1.04 7.29 -27.08
C GLY A 316 -1.08 8.81 -27.17
N GLY A 317 -0.38 9.53 -26.28
CA GLY A 317 -0.49 10.99 -26.15
C GLY A 317 -1.85 11.47 -25.64
N VAL A 318 -2.61 10.60 -24.98
CA VAL A 318 -3.96 10.89 -24.46
C VAL A 318 -3.87 11.02 -22.94
N PHE A 319 -4.21 12.19 -22.39
CA PHE A 319 -4.04 12.48 -20.97
C PHE A 319 -5.37 12.49 -20.20
N VAL A 320 -5.39 11.82 -19.05
CA VAL A 320 -6.52 11.85 -18.11
C VAL A 320 -6.30 13.02 -17.14
N HIS A 321 -6.88 14.18 -17.43
CA HIS A 321 -6.72 15.39 -16.63
C HIS A 321 -7.15 15.21 -15.16
N GLY A 322 -8.09 14.30 -14.89
CA GLY A 322 -8.50 14.00 -13.51
C GLY A 322 -7.36 13.49 -12.60
N LEU A 323 -6.27 12.95 -13.18
CA LEU A 323 -5.10 12.50 -12.44
C LEU A 323 -4.15 13.64 -12.01
N GLU A 324 -4.32 14.85 -12.56
CA GLU A 324 -3.56 16.04 -12.16
C GLU A 324 -4.15 16.69 -10.90
N CYS A 325 -5.34 16.24 -10.46
CA CYS A 325 -5.94 16.68 -9.20
C CYS A 325 -5.04 16.36 -7.99
N ARG A 326 -5.18 17.15 -6.93
CA ARG A 326 -4.49 16.89 -5.66
C ARG A 326 -5.05 15.62 -5.00
N PHE A 327 -4.17 14.71 -4.63
CA PHE A 327 -4.52 13.50 -3.88
C PHE A 327 -3.94 13.54 -2.47
N SER A 328 -4.71 13.04 -1.52
CA SER A 328 -4.24 12.68 -0.18
C SER A 328 -3.97 11.17 -0.17
N ASP A 329 -2.71 10.80 -0.36
CA ASP A 329 -2.27 9.41 -0.50
C ASP A 329 -2.11 8.74 0.87
N VAL A 330 -2.80 7.61 1.05
CA VAL A 330 -2.62 6.70 2.18
C VAL A 330 -2.15 5.35 1.63
N VAL A 331 -1.06 4.82 2.17
CA VAL A 331 -0.45 3.56 1.70
C VAL A 331 -0.62 2.52 2.79
N ASP A 332 -1.27 1.40 2.47
CA ASP A 332 -1.40 0.24 3.37
C ASP A 332 -0.32 -0.80 3.03
N GLU A 333 0.32 -1.39 4.05
CA GLU A 333 1.48 -2.27 3.89
C GLU A 333 2.62 -1.63 3.07
N THR A 334 3.06 -0.44 3.52
CA THR A 334 4.09 0.40 2.90
C THR A 334 5.42 -0.32 2.67
N ASP A 335 5.81 -1.24 3.56
CA ASP A 335 7.02 -2.05 3.43
C ASP A 335 6.96 -2.96 2.19
N ALA A 336 5.83 -3.63 1.96
CA ALA A 336 5.63 -4.49 0.80
C ALA A 336 5.45 -3.70 -0.50
N ILE A 337 4.76 -2.55 -0.45
CA ILE A 337 4.52 -1.71 -1.64
C ILE A 337 5.79 -1.02 -2.12
N LEU A 338 6.66 -0.61 -1.20
CA LEU A 338 7.93 0.05 -1.51
C LEU A 338 9.11 -0.91 -1.58
N ASP A 339 8.87 -2.22 -1.47
CA ASP A 339 9.93 -3.21 -1.58
C ASP A 339 10.53 -3.24 -3.00
N HIS A 340 11.84 -3.42 -3.07
CA HIS A 340 12.60 -3.51 -4.31
C HIS A 340 12.16 -4.64 -5.24
N ASP A 341 11.63 -5.75 -4.70
CA ASP A 341 11.07 -6.84 -5.50
C ASP A 341 9.71 -6.47 -6.14
N PHE A 342 9.03 -5.45 -5.61
CA PHE A 342 7.79 -4.90 -6.16
C PHE A 342 8.04 -3.84 -7.26
N GLN A 343 9.30 -3.50 -7.54
CA GLN A 343 9.67 -2.54 -8.58
C GLN A 343 9.37 -3.11 -9.98
N LEU A 344 8.15 -2.87 -10.45
CA LEU A 344 7.73 -3.19 -11.80
C LEU A 344 8.35 -2.19 -12.78
N VAL A 345 9.17 -2.70 -13.70
CA VAL A 345 9.66 -1.91 -14.84
C VAL A 345 8.60 -1.99 -15.92
N TYR A 346 7.91 -0.87 -16.12
CA TYR A 346 6.91 -0.75 -17.17
C TYR A 346 7.57 -0.13 -18.40
N ALA A 347 7.52 -0.83 -19.54
CA ALA A 347 7.97 -0.28 -20.81
C ALA A 347 7.12 0.94 -21.22
N ILE A 348 7.59 1.80 -22.13
CA ILE A 348 6.79 2.86 -22.75
C ILE A 348 6.94 2.71 -24.27
N GLY A 349 5.85 2.90 -25.00
CA GLY A 349 5.80 2.85 -26.46
C GLY A 349 5.46 1.48 -27.03
N GLN A 350 5.63 1.36 -28.35
CA GLN A 350 5.34 0.14 -29.10
C GLN A 350 6.43 -0.92 -28.90
N GLN A 351 6.06 -2.18 -29.11
CA GLN A 351 7.02 -3.27 -29.11
C GLN A 351 8.05 -3.07 -30.23
N ALA A 352 9.32 -2.92 -29.86
CA ALA A 352 10.44 -2.78 -30.77
C ALA A 352 11.41 -3.97 -30.62
N PRO A 353 12.19 -4.29 -31.67
CA PRO A 353 13.28 -5.24 -31.53
C PRO A 353 14.30 -4.74 -30.51
N LEU A 354 14.92 -5.67 -29.78
CA LEU A 354 15.97 -5.32 -28.81
C LEU A 354 17.19 -4.73 -29.55
N PRO A 355 17.69 -3.55 -29.13
CA PRO A 355 18.89 -2.95 -29.72
C PRO A 355 20.08 -3.92 -29.65
N ASP A 356 20.72 -4.16 -30.79
CA ASP A 356 21.83 -5.09 -30.99
C ASP A 356 21.58 -6.48 -30.40
N GLY A 357 20.32 -6.95 -30.46
CA GLY A 357 19.93 -8.28 -30.02
C GLY A 357 20.89 -9.40 -30.50
N PRO A 358 21.19 -9.49 -31.82
CA PRO A 358 22.15 -10.46 -32.37
C PRO A 358 23.49 -10.52 -31.66
N CYS A 359 24.04 -9.36 -31.31
CA CYS A 359 25.29 -9.22 -30.59
C CYS A 359 25.15 -9.72 -29.15
N ARG A 360 24.08 -9.32 -28.44
CA ARG A 360 23.83 -9.69 -27.04
C ARG A 360 23.74 -11.19 -26.84
N TRP A 361 22.82 -11.87 -27.54
CA TRP A 361 22.65 -13.32 -27.36
C TRP A 361 23.84 -14.12 -27.91
N GLY A 362 24.43 -13.68 -29.02
CA GLY A 362 25.65 -14.33 -29.55
C GLY A 362 26.83 -14.24 -28.57
N MET A 363 26.97 -13.11 -27.88
CA MET A 363 28.01 -12.92 -26.87
C MET A 363 27.76 -13.75 -25.61
N ILE A 364 26.53 -13.79 -25.13
CA ILE A 364 26.13 -14.60 -23.96
C ILE A 364 26.37 -16.08 -24.24
N GLU A 365 25.94 -16.59 -25.40
CA GLU A 365 26.19 -17.98 -25.83
C GLU A 365 27.69 -18.29 -25.88
N ALA A 366 28.50 -17.38 -26.45
CA ALA A 366 29.95 -17.55 -26.52
C ALA A 366 30.59 -17.69 -25.13
N PHE A 367 30.23 -16.81 -24.19
CA PHE A 367 30.75 -16.90 -22.82
C PHE A 367 30.27 -18.15 -22.07
N LEU A 368 28.99 -18.51 -22.21
CA LEU A 368 28.46 -19.73 -21.59
C LEU A 368 29.21 -20.98 -22.10
N GLN A 369 29.45 -21.06 -23.42
CA GLN A 369 30.24 -22.14 -24.02
C GLN A 369 31.68 -22.16 -23.50
N ILE A 370 32.34 -21.00 -23.38
CA ILE A 370 33.70 -20.91 -22.84
C ILE A 370 33.74 -21.39 -21.37
N ILE A 371 32.78 -20.98 -20.54
CA ILE A 371 32.70 -21.43 -19.14
C ILE A 371 32.47 -22.94 -19.07
N ALA A 372 31.62 -23.50 -19.94
CA ALA A 372 31.38 -24.93 -20.02
C ALA A 372 32.62 -25.71 -20.48
N SER A 373 33.32 -25.28 -21.55
CA SER A 373 34.51 -25.99 -22.05
C SER A 373 35.74 -25.81 -21.15
N GLY A 374 35.82 -24.68 -20.46
CA GLY A 374 37.03 -24.18 -19.82
C GLY A 374 37.74 -23.13 -20.67
N VAL A 375 38.53 -22.32 -19.98
CA VAL A 375 39.26 -21.16 -20.49
C VAL A 375 40.62 -21.55 -21.07
N GLY A 376 41.14 -22.73 -20.73
CA GLY A 376 42.44 -23.24 -21.19
C GLY A 376 43.62 -22.80 -20.32
N LYS A 377 43.36 -22.04 -19.25
CA LYS A 377 44.35 -21.65 -18.24
C LYS A 377 44.15 -22.50 -16.99
N LYS A 378 45.06 -23.44 -16.73
CA LYS A 378 44.96 -24.44 -15.64
C LYS A 378 44.49 -23.88 -14.29
N ALA A 379 45.01 -22.73 -13.87
CA ALA A 379 44.62 -22.10 -12.59
C ALA A 379 43.15 -21.65 -12.56
N VAL A 380 42.64 -21.09 -13.66
CA VAL A 380 41.24 -20.63 -13.78
C VAL A 380 40.31 -21.81 -13.99
N ASP A 381 40.72 -22.79 -14.80
CA ASP A 381 39.94 -24.01 -15.02
C ASP A 381 39.79 -24.83 -13.73
N LYS A 382 40.78 -24.79 -12.83
CA LYS A 382 40.67 -25.39 -11.49
C LYS A 382 39.55 -24.72 -10.69
N ILE A 383 39.46 -23.38 -10.70
CA ILE A 383 38.39 -22.64 -10.02
C ILE A 383 37.01 -22.98 -10.61
N LEU A 384 36.90 -23.02 -11.94
CA LEU A 384 35.63 -23.30 -12.65
C LEU A 384 35.14 -24.75 -12.50
N ARG A 385 36.00 -25.65 -12.04
CA ARG A 385 35.70 -27.08 -11.81
C ARG A 385 35.69 -27.46 -10.33
N ASP A 386 35.99 -26.51 -9.44
CA ASP A 386 36.03 -26.76 -8.00
C ASP A 386 34.60 -26.77 -7.43
N PRO A 387 34.15 -27.89 -6.82
CA PRO A 387 32.80 -28.00 -6.25
C PRO A 387 32.55 -27.01 -5.10
N LEU A 388 33.59 -26.44 -4.48
CA LEU A 388 33.44 -25.38 -3.48
C LEU A 388 32.97 -24.05 -4.08
N PHE A 389 33.21 -23.84 -5.37
CA PHE A 389 32.91 -22.57 -6.04
C PHE A 389 31.85 -22.72 -7.15
N VAL A 390 31.79 -23.88 -7.80
CA VAL A 390 30.87 -24.13 -8.91
C VAL A 390 30.20 -25.47 -8.72
N HIS A 391 28.87 -25.45 -8.60
CA HIS A 391 28.08 -26.66 -8.74
C HIS A 391 27.97 -27.00 -10.23
N ARG A 392 28.38 -28.22 -10.58
CA ARG A 392 28.45 -28.70 -11.95
C ARG A 392 27.94 -30.13 -12.02
N GLU A 393 26.79 -30.33 -12.66
CA GLU A 393 26.28 -31.66 -13.00
C GLU A 393 26.43 -31.88 -14.50
N SER A 394 27.18 -32.91 -14.88
CA SER A 394 27.24 -33.36 -16.26
C SER A 394 26.15 -34.42 -16.46
N SER A 395 25.14 -34.10 -17.25
CA SER A 395 24.36 -35.14 -17.92
C SER A 395 25.22 -35.70 -19.08
N ARG A 396 24.76 -36.76 -19.75
CA ARG A 396 25.47 -37.57 -20.76
C ARG A 396 26.46 -36.81 -21.67
N PHE A 397 27.46 -37.52 -22.19
CA PHE A 397 28.46 -37.00 -23.13
C PHE A 397 27.81 -36.06 -24.18
N VAL A 398 28.39 -34.86 -24.35
CA VAL A 398 27.99 -33.79 -25.30
C VAL A 398 26.91 -32.79 -24.82
N THR A 399 26.37 -32.90 -23.60
CA THR A 399 25.41 -31.90 -23.08
C THR A 399 26.08 -30.69 -22.42
N PHE A 400 25.41 -29.53 -22.44
CA PHE A 400 25.82 -28.37 -21.65
C PHE A 400 25.67 -28.74 -20.15
N PRO A 401 26.72 -28.56 -19.32
CA PRO A 401 26.65 -28.93 -17.92
C PRO A 401 25.68 -28.01 -17.18
N LYS A 402 24.92 -28.55 -16.22
CA LYS A 402 24.16 -27.70 -15.29
C LYS A 402 25.17 -26.96 -14.41
N LEU A 403 25.36 -25.68 -14.70
CA LEU A 403 26.34 -24.81 -14.06
C LEU A 403 25.64 -23.83 -13.13
N ARG A 404 26.10 -23.79 -11.88
CA ARG A 404 25.71 -22.77 -10.92
C ARG A 404 26.90 -22.30 -10.10
N LEU A 405 27.12 -21.00 -10.05
CA LEU A 405 28.14 -20.41 -9.20
C LEU A 405 27.65 -20.39 -7.74
N LEU A 406 28.55 -20.68 -6.81
CA LEU A 406 28.29 -20.62 -5.36
C LEU A 406 28.83 -19.32 -4.80
N ALA A 407 28.26 -18.83 -3.68
CA ALA A 407 28.63 -17.54 -3.09
C ALA A 407 30.16 -17.30 -2.94
N PRO A 408 30.99 -18.29 -2.57
CA PRO A 408 32.43 -18.09 -2.47
C PRO A 408 33.15 -17.84 -3.82
N PHE A 409 32.49 -18.08 -4.97
CA PHE A 409 33.03 -17.78 -6.30
C PHE A 409 33.21 -16.28 -6.55
N LYS A 410 32.45 -15.41 -5.85
CA LYS A 410 32.41 -13.96 -6.10
C LYS A 410 33.79 -13.30 -6.04
N LYS A 411 34.68 -13.79 -5.18
CA LYS A 411 36.08 -13.31 -5.07
C LYS A 411 36.95 -13.60 -6.29
N PHE A 412 36.54 -14.55 -7.13
CA PHE A 412 37.27 -14.96 -8.33
C PHE A 412 36.78 -14.29 -9.62
N GLU A 413 35.65 -13.58 -9.60
CA GLU A 413 35.10 -12.90 -10.79
C GLU A 413 36.14 -11.97 -11.45
N ALA A 414 36.92 -11.24 -10.63
CA ALA A 414 37.98 -10.33 -11.10
C ALA A 414 39.14 -11.05 -11.82
N VAL A 415 39.32 -12.35 -11.57
CA VAL A 415 40.37 -13.16 -12.21
C VAL A 415 39.79 -13.95 -13.38
N VAL A 416 38.59 -14.50 -13.22
CA VAL A 416 37.89 -15.31 -14.22
C VAL A 416 37.43 -14.44 -15.39
N GLY A 417 36.87 -13.25 -15.14
CA GLY A 417 36.35 -12.35 -16.16
C GLY A 417 37.38 -12.02 -17.26
N PRO A 418 38.55 -11.45 -16.92
CA PRO A 418 39.61 -11.20 -17.90
C PRO A 418 40.11 -12.48 -18.61
N ALA A 419 40.06 -13.63 -17.93
CA ALA A 419 40.46 -14.89 -18.54
C ALA A 419 39.44 -15.36 -19.60
N LEU A 420 38.14 -15.19 -19.33
CA LEU A 420 37.07 -15.42 -20.30
C LEU A 420 37.25 -14.54 -21.55
N CYS A 421 37.48 -13.23 -21.37
CA CYS A 421 37.72 -12.32 -22.50
C CYS A 421 38.93 -12.72 -23.32
N ARG A 422 40.05 -13.12 -22.68
CA ARG A 422 41.24 -13.61 -23.39
C ARG A 422 40.95 -14.86 -24.22
N ARG A 423 40.19 -15.80 -23.66
CA ARG A 423 39.81 -17.03 -24.39
C ARG A 423 38.88 -16.72 -25.56
N LEU A 424 37.94 -15.79 -25.38
CA LEU A 424 37.06 -15.32 -26.43
C LEU A 424 37.84 -14.73 -27.61
N ILE A 425 38.79 -13.82 -27.34
CA ILE A 425 39.61 -13.18 -28.38
C ILE A 425 40.57 -14.18 -29.05
N ALA A 426 41.13 -15.13 -28.29
CA ALA A 426 42.04 -16.14 -28.83
C ALA A 426 41.32 -17.16 -29.74
N ASN A 427 40.08 -17.54 -29.39
CA ASN A 427 39.31 -18.52 -30.14
C ASN A 427 37.82 -18.13 -30.24
N PRO A 428 37.51 -17.05 -30.98
CA PRO A 428 36.14 -16.57 -31.10
C PRO A 428 35.29 -17.52 -31.96
N PRO A 429 33.98 -17.64 -31.66
CA PRO A 429 33.04 -18.31 -32.56
C PRO A 429 32.93 -17.58 -33.89
N TYR A 430 32.32 -18.23 -34.89
CA TYR A 430 32.23 -17.70 -36.27
C TYR A 430 31.74 -16.25 -36.35
N LYS A 431 30.69 -15.91 -35.60
CA LYS A 431 30.08 -14.56 -35.58
C LYS A 431 30.98 -13.48 -34.96
N LEU A 432 31.97 -13.85 -34.15
CA LEU A 432 32.88 -12.93 -33.45
C LEU A 432 34.31 -13.00 -34.00
N ARG A 433 34.50 -13.53 -35.22
CA ARG A 433 35.84 -13.71 -35.82
C ARG A 433 36.61 -12.43 -36.01
N TRP A 434 35.93 -11.29 -36.12
CA TRP A 434 36.54 -9.96 -36.19
C TRP A 434 37.52 -9.71 -35.03
N MET A 435 37.31 -10.33 -33.86
CA MET A 435 38.25 -10.21 -32.72
C MET A 435 39.67 -10.72 -33.03
N LYS A 436 39.84 -11.58 -34.05
CA LYS A 436 41.16 -12.01 -34.52
C LYS A 436 41.87 -10.95 -35.36
N GLU A 437 41.13 -10.04 -35.97
CA GLU A 437 41.63 -8.94 -36.81
C GLU A 437 42.23 -7.81 -35.95
N VAL A 438 41.90 -7.79 -34.66
CA VAL A 438 42.53 -6.89 -33.68
C VAL A 438 44.03 -7.19 -33.59
N HIS A 439 44.84 -6.15 -33.81
CA HIS A 439 46.30 -6.18 -33.72
C HIS A 439 46.76 -6.78 -32.38
N SER A 440 47.85 -7.56 -32.43
CA SER A 440 48.38 -8.29 -31.24
C SER A 440 48.59 -7.38 -30.04
N ASP A 441 49.06 -6.17 -30.28
CA ASP A 441 49.48 -5.21 -29.27
C ASP A 441 48.26 -4.57 -28.57
N ASP A 442 47.11 -4.54 -29.25
CA ASP A 442 45.85 -3.98 -28.73
C ASP A 442 44.95 -5.04 -28.08
N ARG A 443 45.30 -6.33 -28.17
CA ARG A 443 44.45 -7.40 -27.59
C ARG A 443 44.32 -7.30 -26.08
N ASP A 444 45.41 -6.98 -25.37
CA ASP A 444 45.34 -6.79 -23.92
C ASP A 444 44.53 -5.54 -23.56
N ARG A 445 44.64 -4.48 -24.37
CA ARG A 445 43.80 -3.28 -24.22
C ARG A 445 42.32 -3.62 -24.35
N LEU A 446 41.95 -4.39 -25.38
CA LEU A 446 40.58 -4.89 -25.57
C LEU A 446 40.13 -5.76 -24.38
N VAL A 447 40.97 -6.68 -23.89
CA VAL A 447 40.64 -7.49 -22.69
C VAL A 447 40.33 -6.61 -21.48
N PHE A 448 41.16 -5.60 -21.21
CA PHE A 448 40.93 -4.68 -20.09
C PHE A 448 39.65 -3.87 -20.28
N MET A 449 39.41 -3.37 -21.50
CA MET A 449 38.18 -2.66 -21.86
C MET A 449 36.94 -3.55 -21.69
N LEU A 450 37.01 -4.86 -21.95
CA LEU A 450 35.87 -5.76 -21.76
C LEU A 450 35.64 -6.19 -20.31
N SER A 451 36.69 -6.21 -19.48
CA SER A 451 36.64 -6.84 -18.16
C SER A 451 36.69 -5.89 -16.97
N GLN A 452 37.18 -4.65 -17.14
CA GLN A 452 37.31 -3.71 -16.04
C GLN A 452 36.09 -2.78 -15.93
N ARG A 453 35.43 -2.78 -14.77
CA ARG A 453 34.27 -1.90 -14.50
C ARG A 453 34.59 -0.43 -14.67
N LYS A 454 35.76 0.01 -14.19
CA LYS A 454 36.26 1.37 -14.36
C LYS A 454 37.29 1.37 -15.49
N TYR A 455 36.85 1.75 -16.69
CA TYR A 455 37.71 1.99 -17.84
C TYR A 455 37.27 3.33 -18.44
N PRO A 456 38.15 4.34 -18.52
CA PRO A 456 37.77 5.67 -19.00
C PRO A 456 37.46 5.63 -20.49
N ASP A 457 36.53 6.50 -20.93
CA ASP A 457 36.38 6.87 -22.33
C ASP A 457 36.13 5.69 -23.30
N VAL A 458 35.45 4.64 -22.84
CA VAL A 458 35.20 3.42 -23.64
C VAL A 458 34.52 3.75 -24.97
N ILE A 459 33.47 4.59 -24.94
CA ILE A 459 32.68 4.92 -26.14
C ILE A 459 33.53 5.70 -27.16
N SER A 460 34.29 6.70 -26.72
CA SER A 460 35.15 7.47 -27.64
C SER A 460 36.32 6.63 -28.17
N ILE A 461 36.87 5.70 -27.37
CA ILE A 461 37.87 4.74 -27.84
C ILE A 461 37.29 3.84 -28.93
N ILE A 462 36.08 3.31 -28.74
CA ILE A 462 35.39 2.49 -29.74
C ILE A 462 35.14 3.31 -31.01
N GLN A 463 34.65 4.53 -30.90
CA GLN A 463 34.30 5.38 -32.04
C GLN A 463 35.52 5.90 -32.82
N SER A 464 36.70 5.99 -32.19
CA SER A 464 37.93 6.46 -32.84
C SER A 464 38.67 5.37 -33.61
N ASP A 465 38.38 4.10 -33.35
CA ASP A 465 38.94 2.96 -34.07
C ASP A 465 37.91 2.41 -35.09
N PRO A 466 38.21 2.42 -36.40
CA PRO A 466 37.26 1.98 -37.43
C PRO A 466 36.76 0.54 -37.25
N LEU A 467 37.62 -0.37 -36.79
CA LEU A 467 37.25 -1.76 -36.55
C LEU A 467 36.36 -1.89 -35.32
N LEU A 468 36.73 -1.23 -34.21
CA LEU A 468 35.94 -1.30 -32.98
C LEU A 468 34.56 -0.65 -33.16
N CYS A 469 34.50 0.48 -33.87
CA CYS A 469 33.27 1.20 -34.19
C CYS A 469 32.28 0.31 -34.96
N GLN A 470 32.77 -0.49 -35.92
CA GLN A 470 31.94 -1.43 -36.65
C GLN A 470 31.31 -2.52 -35.76
N PHE A 471 31.99 -2.91 -34.69
CA PHE A 471 31.57 -3.98 -33.77
C PHE A 471 31.23 -3.48 -32.36
N GLU A 472 30.79 -2.21 -32.25
CA GLU A 472 30.45 -1.58 -30.98
C GLU A 472 29.47 -2.42 -30.14
N GLY A 473 28.41 -2.94 -30.76
CA GLY A 473 27.39 -3.77 -30.09
C GLY A 473 27.97 -5.04 -29.44
N ASP A 474 28.91 -5.72 -30.09
CA ASP A 474 29.58 -6.90 -29.53
C ASP A 474 30.47 -6.52 -28.34
N ILE A 475 31.21 -5.42 -28.45
CA ILE A 475 32.10 -4.92 -27.39
C ILE A 475 31.28 -4.53 -26.15
N LEU A 476 30.20 -3.79 -26.34
CA LEU A 476 29.31 -3.38 -25.25
C LEU A 476 28.59 -4.58 -24.62
N ALA A 477 28.13 -5.55 -25.42
CA ALA A 477 27.54 -6.78 -24.91
C ALA A 477 28.54 -7.58 -24.05
N ALA A 478 29.79 -7.71 -24.50
CA ALA A 478 30.83 -8.40 -23.74
C ALA A 478 31.18 -7.69 -22.44
N ARG A 479 31.28 -6.35 -22.50
CA ARG A 479 31.52 -5.51 -21.34
C ARG A 479 30.38 -5.60 -20.31
N GLY A 480 29.12 -5.61 -20.77
CA GLY A 480 27.95 -5.82 -19.92
C GLY A 480 27.97 -7.18 -19.22
N CYS A 481 28.35 -8.24 -19.95
CA CYS A 481 28.50 -9.59 -19.41
C CYS A 481 29.55 -9.67 -18.29
N ILE A 482 30.75 -9.14 -18.54
CA ILE A 482 31.92 -9.36 -17.69
C ILE A 482 32.16 -8.19 -16.73
N ALA A 483 32.42 -6.98 -17.23
CA ALA A 483 32.78 -5.83 -16.40
C ALA A 483 31.64 -5.38 -15.46
N HIS A 484 30.39 -5.54 -15.89
CA HIS A 484 29.19 -5.25 -15.09
C HIS A 484 28.57 -6.50 -14.46
N GLY A 485 29.13 -7.69 -14.73
CA GLY A 485 28.83 -8.93 -14.02
C GLY A 485 27.44 -9.52 -14.27
N THR A 486 26.75 -9.14 -15.35
CA THR A 486 25.42 -9.71 -15.67
C THR A 486 25.49 -11.22 -15.91
N LEU A 487 26.55 -11.70 -16.56
CA LEU A 487 26.79 -13.12 -16.77
C LEU A 487 26.94 -13.88 -15.44
N PHE A 488 27.79 -13.37 -14.55
CA PHE A 488 28.00 -13.99 -13.24
C PHE A 488 26.73 -13.97 -12.40
N HIS A 489 26.01 -12.84 -12.39
CA HIS A 489 24.72 -12.71 -11.71
C HIS A 489 23.73 -13.81 -12.15
N GLY A 490 23.61 -14.03 -13.46
CA GLY A 490 22.74 -15.08 -13.99
C GLY A 490 23.14 -16.48 -13.54
N LEU A 491 24.44 -16.77 -13.55
CA LEU A 491 24.96 -18.08 -13.17
C LEU A 491 24.86 -18.38 -11.66
N TYR A 492 24.61 -17.40 -10.79
CA TYR A 492 24.31 -17.64 -9.37
C TYR A 492 22.91 -18.22 -9.14
N ARG A 493 21.96 -17.98 -10.05
CA ARG A 493 20.58 -18.43 -9.88
C ARG A 493 20.41 -19.89 -10.24
N ARG A 494 19.44 -20.52 -9.59
CA ARG A 494 19.07 -21.93 -9.76
C ARG A 494 17.89 -22.08 -10.73
N TYR A 495 18.06 -22.92 -11.73
CA TYR A 495 17.01 -23.32 -12.67
C TYR A 495 15.85 -24.03 -11.97
N ARG A 496 14.63 -23.77 -12.45
CA ARG A 496 13.33 -24.21 -11.90
C ARG A 496 13.04 -23.79 -10.47
N VAL A 497 13.87 -22.93 -9.88
CA VAL A 497 13.64 -22.32 -8.55
C VAL A 497 13.56 -20.80 -8.66
N HIS A 498 14.49 -20.18 -9.39
CA HIS A 498 14.49 -18.74 -9.63
C HIS A 498 14.08 -18.36 -11.05
N TYR A 499 14.35 -19.23 -12.03
CA TYR A 499 14.05 -19.00 -13.44
C TYR A 499 13.75 -20.33 -14.16
N GLY A 500 13.03 -20.26 -15.27
CA GLY A 500 12.77 -21.40 -16.15
C GLY A 500 11.78 -21.05 -17.27
N ILE A 501 11.49 -22.00 -18.14
CA ILE A 501 10.50 -21.81 -19.22
C ILE A 501 9.11 -22.17 -18.69
N ASP A 502 8.15 -21.29 -18.96
CA ASP A 502 6.73 -21.55 -18.70
C ASP A 502 6.05 -21.95 -20.01
N ASN A 503 5.84 -23.25 -20.19
CA ASN A 503 5.22 -23.82 -21.39
C ASN A 503 3.73 -23.46 -21.53
N THR A 504 3.10 -22.88 -20.51
CA THR A 504 1.72 -22.38 -20.60
C THR A 504 1.65 -21.02 -21.30
N ARG A 505 2.77 -20.27 -21.34
CA ARG A 505 2.85 -19.00 -22.06
C ARG A 505 3.11 -19.26 -23.55
N GLY A 506 2.51 -18.44 -24.41
CA GLY A 506 2.83 -18.44 -25.84
C GLY A 506 4.26 -17.97 -26.16
N ARG A 507 4.98 -17.38 -25.18
CA ARG A 507 6.35 -16.89 -25.34
C ARG A 507 7.36 -17.93 -24.84
N LYS A 508 8.30 -18.28 -25.71
CA LYS A 508 9.41 -19.21 -25.48
C LYS A 508 10.62 -18.52 -24.83
N MET A 509 10.38 -17.84 -23.71
CA MET A 509 11.40 -17.07 -22.97
C MET A 509 11.37 -17.50 -21.50
N ALA A 510 12.53 -17.44 -20.84
CA ALA A 510 12.59 -17.72 -19.40
C ALA A 510 11.84 -16.65 -18.60
N VAL A 511 11.18 -17.10 -17.54
CA VAL A 511 10.40 -16.28 -16.62
C VAL A 511 10.86 -16.47 -15.18
N PRO A 512 10.65 -15.49 -14.29
CA PRO A 512 10.92 -15.66 -12.86
C PRO A 512 10.00 -16.69 -12.22
N TYR A 513 10.51 -17.45 -11.26
CA TYR A 513 9.76 -18.44 -10.48
C TYR A 513 9.41 -17.89 -9.10
N ALA A 514 8.22 -18.24 -8.60
CA ALA A 514 7.76 -17.90 -7.25
C ALA A 514 8.20 -18.94 -6.21
N ALA A 515 8.27 -20.20 -6.63
CA ALA A 515 8.70 -21.34 -5.84
C ALA A 515 9.32 -22.40 -6.78
N SER A 516 9.79 -23.52 -6.24
CA SER A 516 10.23 -24.64 -7.08
C SER A 516 9.12 -25.03 -8.03
N ASP A 517 9.43 -25.08 -9.32
CA ASP A 517 8.52 -25.53 -10.38
C ASP A 517 7.28 -24.65 -10.60
N THR A 518 7.21 -23.49 -9.96
CA THR A 518 6.07 -22.57 -10.05
C THR A 518 6.50 -21.26 -10.71
N PRO A 519 6.25 -21.08 -12.03
CA PRO A 519 6.50 -19.81 -12.70
C PRO A 519 5.56 -18.73 -12.17
N LYS A 520 6.05 -17.48 -12.06
CA LYS A 520 5.17 -16.33 -11.82
C LYS A 520 4.29 -16.15 -13.06
N ALA A 521 3.00 -15.85 -12.92
CA ALA A 521 2.07 -15.84 -14.07
C ALA A 521 2.30 -14.71 -15.09
N ARG A 522 2.64 -13.50 -14.64
CA ARG A 522 2.79 -12.30 -15.51
C ARG A 522 4.13 -11.58 -15.37
N ALA A 523 5.06 -12.14 -14.60
CA ALA A 523 6.37 -11.51 -14.42
C ALA A 523 7.27 -11.74 -15.64
N GLU A 524 8.05 -10.72 -15.98
CA GLU A 524 9.14 -10.74 -16.95
C GLU A 524 10.37 -10.08 -16.32
N TYR A 525 11.55 -10.31 -16.89
CA TYR A 525 12.77 -9.66 -16.40
C TYR A 525 12.84 -8.22 -16.92
N SER A 526 13.10 -7.27 -16.03
CA SER A 526 13.31 -5.87 -16.39
C SER A 526 14.57 -5.66 -17.23
N HIS A 527 15.63 -6.41 -16.95
CA HIS A 527 16.90 -6.33 -17.65
C HIS A 527 16.93 -7.34 -18.82
N PRO A 528 17.07 -6.90 -20.08
CA PRO A 528 16.97 -7.79 -21.25
C PRO A 528 18.07 -8.86 -21.26
N ASP A 529 19.30 -8.51 -20.90
CA ASP A 529 20.39 -9.49 -20.87
C ASP A 529 20.16 -10.61 -19.85
N MET A 530 19.44 -10.32 -18.75
CA MET A 530 19.05 -11.37 -17.80
C MET A 530 18.01 -12.31 -18.40
N ALA A 531 17.04 -11.77 -19.13
CA ALA A 531 16.07 -12.57 -19.86
C ALA A 531 16.76 -13.49 -20.87
N ILE A 532 17.77 -12.99 -21.60
CA ILE A 532 18.55 -13.76 -22.58
C ILE A 532 19.35 -14.85 -21.87
N ILE A 533 20.14 -14.50 -20.84
CA ILE A 533 20.96 -15.47 -20.08
C ILE A 533 20.10 -16.62 -19.55
N TYR A 534 18.99 -16.30 -18.88
CA TYR A 534 18.12 -17.33 -18.31
C TYR A 534 17.39 -18.13 -19.38
N SER A 535 17.07 -17.54 -20.54
CA SER A 535 16.48 -18.27 -21.66
C SER A 535 17.49 -19.27 -22.23
N CYS A 536 18.73 -18.85 -22.52
CA CYS A 536 19.80 -19.74 -22.98
C CYS A 536 20.05 -20.87 -21.96
N LEU A 537 20.18 -20.53 -20.67
CA LEU A 537 20.40 -21.53 -19.61
C LEU A 537 19.22 -22.49 -19.45
N SER A 538 17.98 -22.05 -19.65
CA SER A 538 16.81 -22.93 -19.58
C SER A 538 16.80 -23.91 -20.75
N TYR A 539 17.06 -23.44 -21.97
CA TYR A 539 17.16 -24.30 -23.16
C TYR A 539 18.35 -25.25 -23.15
N TYR A 540 19.43 -24.91 -22.46
CA TYR A 540 20.54 -25.85 -22.24
C TYR A 540 20.24 -26.91 -21.17
N GLN A 541 19.17 -26.75 -20.39
CA GLN A 541 18.80 -27.63 -19.27
C GLN A 541 17.52 -28.43 -19.48
N GLU A 542 16.66 -28.02 -20.42
CA GLU A 542 15.68 -28.91 -21.08
C GLU A 542 16.41 -29.93 -21.96
#